data_AF-A0A952E6M8-F1
#
_entry.id   AF-A0A952E6M8-F1
#
_cell.length_a   1.000
_cell.length_b   1.000
_cell.length_c   1.000
_cell.angle_alpha   90.00
_cell.angle_beta   90.00
_cell.angle_gamma   90.00
#
_symmetry.space_group_name_H-M   'P 1'
#
loop_
_entity.id
_entity.type
_entity.pdbx_description
1 polymer ?
#
loop_
_entity_poly.entity_id
_entity_poly.type
_entity_poly.pdbx_seq_one_letter_code
_entity_poly.pdbx_strand_id
1 'polypeptide(L)'
;MTKRTLTKNILSSCCLVMFLAVFAVAQFPPAGNTIGDFVWEDLNGNGIQDAGEPGIPDVTVNLYICNDSNILRTTTTDSDGKYSFFVDIADHYVEFILPVGYTFTQQNIGADDAIDSDADPITGKTHCTYGLDDYTLDAGLVQPPQQPCEQCDGGVTSLTLKYNGSVPALIEVHEKGKKGNPGTTLFIGTVAGGGDFQFDGAKKDGKMGSEISIFVDSVLNTRIHTSCSQPIGVGQISGDFEIIEGYSLNGGLLCPLGSVPPEPPAGDCDNGKPQGLTMQYTGEDCSASSHSQDPTKVVCGGDPALAATVYIIAADKKNVADLGNAKTRIWFVGAVNLNETFYIDAAAEGLSRLRSETAVFIFDNSINNNLLQSVRFHTSCSQPLNVGDQFGSLILKEFVPE
;
A
#
# COMPACT_ATOMS: atom_id res chain seq x y z
N MET A 1 -5.12 -79.71 -70.36
CA MET A 1 -6.09 -79.37 -69.28
C MET A 1 -5.89 -77.90 -68.96
N THR A 2 -6.43 -76.94 -69.73
CA THR A 2 -7.85 -76.56 -69.91
C THR A 2 -8.43 -76.11 -68.57
N LYS A 3 -8.62 -74.82 -68.28
CA LYS A 3 -9.63 -73.85 -68.80
C LYS A 3 -9.01 -72.42 -68.71
N ARG A 4 -8.91 -71.54 -69.72
CA ARG A 4 -9.90 -70.77 -70.52
C ARG A 4 -11.07 -70.18 -69.72
N THR A 5 -11.15 -68.84 -69.66
CA THR A 5 -12.33 -67.95 -69.98
C THR A 5 -11.85 -66.48 -69.83
N LEU A 6 -11.57 -65.69 -70.89
CA LEU A 6 -12.46 -64.88 -71.77
C LEU A 6 -13.25 -63.78 -71.04
N THR A 7 -12.94 -62.49 -71.19
CA THR A 7 -13.48 -61.50 -72.18
C THR A 7 -13.10 -60.09 -71.67
N LYS A 8 -13.02 -58.96 -72.38
CA LYS A 8 -13.21 -58.49 -73.77
C LYS A 8 -12.61 -57.07 -73.82
N ASN A 9 -12.03 -56.69 -74.97
CA ASN A 9 -11.85 -55.29 -75.39
C ASN A 9 -13.20 -54.55 -75.45
N ILE A 10 -13.19 -53.20 -75.33
CA ILE A 10 -13.77 -52.23 -76.30
C ILE A 10 -14.07 -50.86 -75.65
N LEU A 11 -13.50 -49.80 -76.26
CA LEU A 11 -13.95 -48.39 -76.37
C LEU A 11 -14.09 -47.60 -75.04
N SER A 12 -14.06 -46.28 -74.97
CA SER A 12 -13.87 -45.14 -75.89
C SER A 12 -13.93 -43.91 -74.97
N SER A 13 -13.08 -42.92 -75.23
CA SER A 13 -13.29 -41.50 -74.93
C SER A 13 -14.41 -41.13 -73.95
N CYS A 14 -14.05 -40.68 -72.74
CA CYS A 14 -14.78 -39.60 -72.11
C CYS A 14 -13.88 -38.81 -71.17
N CYS A 15 -13.79 -37.52 -71.47
CA CYS A 15 -13.25 -36.46 -70.64
C CYS A 15 -13.70 -36.64 -69.17
N LEU A 16 -12.75 -36.87 -68.27
CA LEU A 16 -12.98 -36.62 -66.85
C LEU A 16 -11.87 -35.71 -66.36
N VAL A 17 -12.21 -34.43 -66.32
CA VAL A 17 -11.48 -33.39 -65.62
C VAL A 17 -11.21 -33.91 -64.21
N MET A 18 -9.97 -34.31 -63.91
CA MET A 18 -9.54 -34.38 -62.51
C MET A 18 -9.48 -32.95 -62.01
N PHE A 19 -10.61 -32.48 -61.48
CA PHE A 19 -10.60 -31.48 -60.43
C PHE A 19 -9.80 -32.11 -59.28
N LEU A 20 -8.52 -31.76 -59.18
CA LEU A 20 -7.85 -31.82 -57.89
C LEU A 20 -8.60 -30.79 -57.03
N ALA A 21 -9.55 -31.28 -56.23
CA ALA A 21 -10.14 -30.49 -55.19
C ALA A 21 -9.00 -30.07 -54.27
N VAL A 22 -8.58 -28.80 -54.39
CA VAL A 22 -7.94 -28.12 -53.28
C VAL A 22 -8.96 -28.21 -52.16
N PHE A 23 -8.74 -29.12 -51.20
CA PHE A 23 -9.37 -29.01 -49.89
C PHE A 23 -8.88 -27.68 -49.32
N ALA A 24 -9.63 -26.61 -49.57
CA ALA A 24 -9.61 -25.48 -48.70
C ALA A 24 -10.09 -26.02 -47.36
N VAL A 25 -9.15 -26.31 -46.46
CA VAL A 25 -9.47 -26.34 -45.04
C VAL A 25 -10.01 -24.95 -44.77
N ALA A 26 -11.33 -24.82 -44.62
CA ALA A 26 -11.88 -23.63 -44.02
C ALA A 26 -11.23 -23.55 -42.64
N GLN A 27 -10.21 -22.70 -42.49
CA GLN A 27 -9.79 -22.24 -41.18
C GLN A 27 -10.99 -21.46 -40.65
N PHE A 28 -11.85 -22.16 -39.90
CA PHE A 28 -12.75 -21.49 -38.99
C PHE A 28 -11.88 -20.55 -38.14
N PRO A 29 -12.29 -19.28 -37.91
CA PRO A 29 -11.59 -18.47 -36.93
C PRO A 29 -11.45 -19.30 -35.65
N PRO A 30 -10.30 -19.27 -34.95
CA PRO A 30 -10.14 -20.05 -33.74
C PRO A 30 -11.34 -19.75 -32.83
N ALA A 31 -12.13 -20.78 -32.55
CA ALA A 31 -13.19 -20.67 -31.57
C ALA A 31 -12.48 -20.56 -30.22
N GLY A 32 -12.50 -19.36 -29.66
CA GLY A 32 -11.86 -19.05 -28.40
C GLY A 32 -12.76 -18.15 -27.59
N ASN A 33 -12.54 -18.17 -26.28
CA ASN A 33 -13.26 -17.38 -25.31
C ASN A 33 -12.35 -16.28 -24.78
N THR A 34 -12.95 -15.26 -24.16
CA THR A 34 -12.22 -14.24 -23.40
C THR A 34 -12.43 -14.48 -21.93
N ILE A 35 -11.34 -14.49 -21.16
CA ILE A 35 -11.41 -14.50 -19.70
C ILE A 35 -10.67 -13.30 -19.09
N GLY A 36 -11.19 -12.73 -17.99
CA GLY A 36 -10.75 -11.49 -17.32
C GLY A 36 -11.55 -11.26 -16.02
N ASP A 37 -11.49 -10.10 -15.35
CA ASP A 37 -11.54 -8.76 -15.97
C ASP A 37 -10.72 -7.68 -15.22
N PHE A 38 -10.63 -7.73 -13.88
CA PHE A 38 -10.25 -6.55 -13.08
C PHE A 38 -9.44 -6.86 -11.82
N VAL A 39 -8.41 -6.06 -11.56
CA VAL A 39 -7.72 -6.00 -10.26
C VAL A 39 -7.92 -4.61 -9.67
N TRP A 40 -8.42 -4.54 -8.44
CA TRP A 40 -8.79 -3.27 -7.81
C TRP A 40 -8.26 -3.14 -6.40
N GLU A 41 -8.16 -1.89 -5.95
CA GLU A 41 -7.83 -1.56 -4.57
C GLU A 41 -9.10 -1.53 -3.73
N ASP A 42 -9.29 -2.58 -2.92
CA ASP A 42 -10.39 -2.69 -1.96
C ASP A 42 -10.06 -1.79 -0.76
N LEU A 43 -10.50 -0.53 -0.86
CA LEU A 43 -10.17 0.55 0.08
C LEU A 43 -10.78 0.31 1.46
N ASN A 44 -11.85 -0.49 1.52
CA ASN A 44 -12.61 -0.70 2.73
C ASN A 44 -12.49 -2.14 3.29
N GLY A 45 -11.82 -3.02 2.55
CA GLY A 45 -11.47 -4.39 2.95
C GLY A 45 -12.67 -5.33 3.03
N ASN A 46 -13.75 -5.06 2.30
CA ASN A 46 -14.97 -5.86 2.36
C ASN A 46 -15.03 -7.00 1.32
N GLY A 47 -14.10 -7.04 0.37
CA GLY A 47 -14.05 -8.04 -0.70
C GLY A 47 -15.07 -7.83 -1.82
N ILE A 48 -15.64 -6.63 -1.93
CA ILE A 48 -16.63 -6.23 -2.94
C ILE A 48 -16.09 -5.03 -3.71
N GLN A 49 -16.29 -5.01 -5.02
CA GLN A 49 -15.98 -3.88 -5.89
C GLN A 49 -16.96 -2.73 -5.64
N ASP A 50 -16.55 -1.74 -4.84
CA ASP A 50 -17.37 -0.59 -4.51
C ASP A 50 -17.15 0.59 -5.47
N ALA A 51 -18.18 1.43 -5.59
CA ALA A 51 -18.09 2.63 -6.41
C ALA A 51 -17.04 3.61 -5.84
N GLY A 52 -16.01 3.89 -6.65
CA GLY A 52 -14.92 4.80 -6.28
C GLY A 52 -13.61 4.09 -5.91
N GLU A 53 -13.61 2.76 -5.88
CA GLU A 53 -12.39 1.98 -5.72
C GLU A 53 -11.60 1.93 -7.04
N PRO A 54 -10.30 2.28 -7.02
CA PRO A 54 -9.50 2.38 -8.23
C PRO A 54 -9.00 1.00 -8.68
N GLY A 55 -8.78 0.86 -10.00
CA GLY A 55 -8.03 -0.26 -10.56
C GLY A 55 -6.53 -0.19 -10.23
N ILE A 56 -5.88 -1.34 -10.11
CA ILE A 56 -4.44 -1.42 -9.84
C ILE A 56 -3.68 -1.77 -11.13
N PRO A 57 -2.83 -0.87 -11.65
CA PRO A 57 -2.04 -1.13 -12.85
C PRO A 57 -0.85 -2.05 -12.61
N ASP A 58 -0.32 -2.61 -13.69
CA ASP A 58 0.94 -3.38 -13.74
C ASP A 58 0.97 -4.65 -12.86
N VAL A 59 -0.19 -5.17 -12.44
CA VAL A 59 -0.29 -6.44 -11.73
C VAL A 59 -0.06 -7.58 -12.70
N THR A 60 0.93 -8.44 -12.41
CA THR A 60 1.22 -9.59 -13.26
C THR A 60 0.17 -10.68 -13.08
N VAL A 61 -0.44 -11.12 -14.17
CA VAL A 61 -1.45 -12.18 -14.19
C VAL A 61 -0.95 -13.34 -15.06
N ASN A 62 -0.87 -14.53 -14.47
CA ASN A 62 -0.47 -15.76 -15.16
C ASN A 62 -1.71 -16.61 -15.47
N LEU A 63 -1.82 -17.07 -16.70
CA LEU A 63 -2.84 -17.98 -17.18
C LEU A 63 -2.35 -19.43 -17.14
N TYR A 64 -3.20 -20.34 -16.69
CA TYR A 64 -2.93 -21.77 -16.65
C TYR A 64 -4.09 -22.57 -17.24
N ILE A 65 -3.81 -23.80 -17.65
CA ILE A 65 -4.83 -24.81 -17.92
C ILE A 65 -5.15 -25.53 -16.61
N CYS A 66 -6.43 -25.78 -16.35
CA CYS A 66 -6.85 -26.51 -15.15
C CYS A 66 -6.20 -27.89 -15.07
N ASN A 67 -5.70 -28.23 -13.88
CA ASN A 67 -4.90 -29.43 -13.60
C ASN A 67 -3.50 -29.45 -14.23
N ASP A 68 -3.04 -28.35 -14.81
CA ASP A 68 -1.65 -28.12 -15.21
C ASP A 68 -1.02 -27.02 -14.32
N SER A 69 0.24 -27.20 -13.97
CA SER A 69 1.03 -26.25 -13.20
C SER A 69 1.97 -25.40 -14.07
N ASN A 70 1.98 -25.62 -15.38
CA ASN A 70 2.78 -24.83 -16.31
C ASN A 70 2.03 -23.56 -16.71
N ILE A 71 2.72 -22.41 -16.61
CA ILE A 71 2.21 -21.13 -17.11
C ILE A 71 1.99 -21.27 -18.62
N LEU A 72 0.76 -21.02 -19.05
CA LEU A 72 0.39 -20.99 -20.46
C LEU A 72 0.77 -19.64 -21.07
N ARG A 73 0.38 -18.54 -20.42
CA ARG A 73 0.67 -17.15 -20.83
C ARG A 73 0.71 -16.22 -19.62
N THR A 74 1.25 -15.03 -19.80
CA THR A 74 1.28 -13.96 -18.79
C THR A 74 0.85 -12.65 -19.45
N THR A 75 0.13 -11.82 -18.70
CA THR A 75 -0.17 -10.42 -19.04
C THR A 75 0.02 -9.54 -17.81
N THR A 76 -0.14 -8.23 -17.98
CA THR A 76 -0.27 -7.27 -16.87
C THR A 76 -1.59 -6.52 -16.99
N THR A 77 -2.12 -6.05 -15.85
CA THR A 77 -3.25 -5.11 -15.84
C THR A 77 -2.87 -3.76 -16.43
N ASP A 78 -3.84 -3.08 -17.05
CA ASP A 78 -3.66 -1.74 -17.62
C ASP A 78 -3.84 -0.62 -16.58
N SER A 79 -3.83 0.64 -17.04
CA SER A 79 -3.96 1.82 -16.15
C SER A 79 -5.25 1.87 -15.34
N ASP A 80 -6.29 1.18 -15.83
CA ASP A 80 -7.59 1.10 -15.18
C ASP A 80 -7.76 -0.24 -14.46
N GLY A 81 -6.67 -1.00 -14.24
CA GLY A 81 -6.68 -2.29 -13.55
C GLY A 81 -7.24 -3.46 -14.36
N LYS A 82 -7.52 -3.27 -15.65
CA LYS A 82 -8.18 -4.27 -16.49
C LYS A 82 -7.19 -5.22 -17.14
N TYR A 83 -7.59 -6.48 -17.33
CA TYR A 83 -6.80 -7.48 -18.05
C TYR A 83 -7.72 -8.46 -18.81
N SER A 84 -7.17 -9.14 -19.81
CA SER A 84 -7.90 -10.24 -20.47
C SER A 84 -6.97 -11.21 -21.19
N PHE A 85 -7.46 -12.43 -21.40
CA PHE A 85 -6.85 -13.43 -22.27
C PHE A 85 -7.85 -13.97 -23.29
N PHE A 86 -7.41 -14.08 -24.54
CA PHE A 86 -8.12 -14.88 -25.55
C PHE A 86 -7.64 -16.34 -25.47
N VAL A 87 -8.51 -17.26 -25.03
CA VAL A 87 -8.19 -18.66 -24.72
C VAL A 87 -8.89 -19.63 -25.67
N ASP A 88 -8.29 -20.79 -25.92
CA ASP A 88 -8.99 -21.88 -26.63
C ASP A 88 -10.09 -22.47 -25.72
N ILE A 89 -10.98 -23.30 -26.29
CA ILE A 89 -12.04 -23.99 -25.53
C ILE A 89 -11.42 -25.06 -24.61
N ALA A 90 -11.05 -24.64 -23.40
CA ALA A 90 -10.59 -25.48 -22.30
C ALA A 90 -10.83 -24.76 -20.96
N ASP A 91 -10.79 -25.53 -19.88
CA ASP A 91 -10.89 -24.99 -18.52
C ASP A 91 -9.55 -24.35 -18.14
N HIS A 92 -9.60 -23.08 -17.74
CA HIS A 92 -8.44 -22.28 -17.34
C HIS A 92 -8.65 -21.71 -15.95
N TYR A 93 -7.56 -21.34 -15.29
CA TYR A 93 -7.58 -20.48 -14.10
C TYR A 93 -6.47 -19.43 -14.24
N VAL A 94 -6.58 -18.34 -13.49
CA VAL A 94 -5.54 -17.32 -13.43
C VAL A 94 -4.91 -17.27 -12.05
N GLU A 95 -3.67 -16.78 -12.02
CA GLU A 95 -2.91 -16.48 -10.80
C GLU A 95 -2.49 -15.02 -10.87
N PHE A 96 -2.90 -14.26 -9.88
CA PHE A 96 -2.45 -12.91 -9.65
C PHE A 96 -1.17 -12.94 -8.83
N ILE A 97 -0.10 -12.34 -9.34
CA ILE A 97 1.13 -12.15 -8.58
C ILE A 97 0.93 -10.93 -7.68
N LEU A 98 0.87 -11.18 -6.38
CA LEU A 98 0.64 -10.16 -5.36
C LEU A 98 1.68 -9.02 -5.48
N PRO A 99 1.27 -7.78 -5.75
CA PRO A 99 2.16 -6.62 -5.74
C PRO A 99 2.75 -6.38 -4.34
N VAL A 100 3.97 -5.86 -4.29
CA VAL A 100 4.61 -5.48 -3.02
C VAL A 100 3.76 -4.44 -2.31
N GLY A 101 3.55 -4.62 -1.00
CA GLY A 101 2.79 -3.69 -0.18
C GLY A 101 1.28 -3.89 -0.22
N TYR A 102 0.79 -4.99 -0.80
CA TYR A 102 -0.62 -5.38 -0.81
C TYR A 102 -0.82 -6.75 -0.17
N THR A 103 -2.07 -7.03 0.20
CA THR A 103 -2.60 -8.34 0.56
C THR A 103 -3.89 -8.58 -0.22
N PHE A 104 -4.20 -9.82 -0.58
CA PHE A 104 -5.51 -10.13 -1.15
C PHE A 104 -6.63 -9.91 -0.14
N THR A 105 -7.78 -9.40 -0.61
CA THR A 105 -9.00 -9.27 0.19
C THR A 105 -9.69 -10.63 0.40
N GLN A 106 -10.87 -10.61 1.03
CA GLN A 106 -11.71 -11.79 1.19
C GLN A 106 -12.27 -12.25 -0.16
N GLN A 107 -12.09 -13.54 -0.46
CA GLN A 107 -12.57 -14.16 -1.69
C GLN A 107 -14.06 -14.53 -1.60
N ASN A 108 -14.78 -14.45 -2.71
CA ASN A 108 -16.17 -14.91 -2.90
C ASN A 108 -17.18 -14.26 -1.92
N ILE A 109 -17.11 -12.94 -1.72
CA ILE A 109 -17.99 -12.23 -0.80
C ILE A 109 -19.29 -11.81 -1.48
N GLY A 110 -20.39 -12.35 -0.99
CA GLY A 110 -21.73 -12.01 -1.47
C GLY A 110 -22.28 -13.12 -2.37
N ALA A 111 -23.17 -12.74 -3.29
CA ALA A 111 -23.80 -13.67 -4.23
C ALA A 111 -23.69 -13.20 -5.68
N ASP A 112 -23.06 -12.06 -5.91
CA ASP A 112 -22.87 -11.46 -7.22
C ASP A 112 -21.40 -11.59 -7.60
N ASP A 113 -21.12 -12.63 -8.38
CA ASP A 113 -19.81 -13.03 -8.87
C ASP A 113 -19.14 -11.92 -9.70
N ALA A 114 -19.93 -10.99 -10.26
CA ALA A 114 -19.39 -9.93 -11.11
C ALA A 114 -18.75 -8.77 -10.34
N ILE A 115 -18.78 -8.80 -9.00
CA ILE A 115 -18.29 -7.71 -8.15
C ILE A 115 -17.54 -8.20 -6.91
N ASP A 116 -17.24 -9.48 -6.78
CA ASP A 116 -16.42 -9.99 -5.69
C ASP A 116 -15.00 -10.32 -6.18
N SER A 117 -14.19 -10.90 -5.29
CA SER A 117 -12.81 -11.28 -5.58
C SER A 117 -12.71 -12.80 -5.72
N ASP A 118 -12.11 -13.29 -6.80
CA ASP A 118 -11.82 -14.70 -7.04
C ASP A 118 -10.43 -15.12 -6.61
N ALA A 119 -9.54 -14.20 -6.32
CA ALA A 119 -8.19 -14.55 -5.90
C ALA A 119 -8.20 -15.23 -4.52
N ASP A 120 -7.73 -16.47 -4.45
CA ASP A 120 -7.46 -17.15 -3.18
C ASP A 120 -6.44 -16.35 -2.36
N PRO A 121 -6.72 -15.99 -1.09
CA PRO A 121 -5.86 -15.05 -0.37
C PRO A 121 -4.44 -15.54 -0.04
N ILE A 122 -4.17 -16.84 -0.20
CA ILE A 122 -2.87 -17.46 0.08
C ILE A 122 -2.07 -17.66 -1.21
N THR A 123 -2.75 -18.02 -2.30
CA THR A 123 -2.10 -18.46 -3.54
C THR A 123 -2.27 -17.48 -4.70
N GLY A 124 -3.21 -16.52 -4.60
CA GLY A 124 -3.57 -15.60 -5.66
C GLY A 124 -4.30 -16.26 -6.84
N LYS A 125 -4.75 -17.52 -6.69
CA LYS A 125 -5.35 -18.30 -7.78
C LYS A 125 -6.87 -18.25 -7.74
N THR A 126 -7.49 -18.21 -8.91
CA THR A 126 -8.95 -18.29 -9.07
C THR A 126 -9.45 -19.73 -9.11
N HIS A 127 -10.77 -19.89 -9.14
CA HIS A 127 -11.38 -21.16 -9.52
C HIS A 127 -11.09 -21.49 -11.00
N CYS A 128 -11.36 -22.74 -11.37
CA CYS A 128 -11.35 -23.18 -12.76
C CYS A 128 -12.60 -22.71 -13.49
N THR A 129 -12.41 -22.07 -14.64
CA THR A 129 -13.48 -21.75 -15.60
C THR A 129 -14.01 -23.00 -16.29
N TYR A 130 -15.11 -22.86 -17.03
CA TYR A 130 -15.78 -23.97 -17.73
C TYR A 130 -15.63 -23.92 -19.26
N GLY A 131 -14.51 -23.35 -19.74
CA GLY A 131 -14.22 -23.25 -21.18
C GLY A 131 -15.22 -22.38 -21.95
N LEU A 132 -15.71 -21.32 -21.31
CA LEU A 132 -16.59 -20.28 -21.86
C LEU A 132 -15.99 -18.90 -21.61
N ASP A 133 -16.63 -17.85 -22.16
CA ASP A 133 -16.32 -16.47 -21.79
C ASP A 133 -16.58 -16.28 -20.29
N ASP A 134 -15.64 -15.63 -19.61
CA ASP A 134 -15.68 -15.43 -18.17
C ASP A 134 -15.06 -14.08 -17.80
N TYR A 135 -15.90 -13.09 -17.50
CA TYR A 135 -15.47 -11.72 -17.19
C TYR A 135 -15.59 -11.41 -15.70
N THR A 136 -15.64 -12.44 -14.85
CA THR A 136 -15.79 -12.26 -13.40
C THR A 136 -14.53 -12.58 -12.63
N LEU A 137 -13.48 -13.14 -13.26
CA LEU A 137 -12.21 -13.49 -12.60
C LEU A 137 -11.45 -12.26 -12.13
N ASP A 138 -11.78 -11.81 -10.93
CA ASP A 138 -11.31 -10.54 -10.39
C ASP A 138 -10.45 -10.72 -9.13
N ALA A 139 -9.66 -9.70 -8.78
CA ALA A 139 -8.84 -9.71 -7.57
C ALA A 139 -8.91 -8.39 -6.82
N GLY A 140 -9.47 -8.42 -5.61
CA GLY A 140 -9.44 -7.29 -4.70
C GLY A 140 -8.18 -7.32 -3.86
N LEU A 141 -7.45 -6.22 -3.85
CA LEU A 141 -6.23 -6.05 -3.07
C LEU A 141 -6.43 -4.97 -2.02
N VAL A 142 -6.10 -5.30 -0.79
CA VAL A 142 -6.07 -4.35 0.33
C VAL A 142 -4.61 -3.97 0.56
N GLN A 143 -4.31 -2.69 0.62
CA GLN A 143 -3.07 -2.27 1.26
C GLN A 143 -3.21 -2.58 2.76
N PRO A 144 -2.41 -3.48 3.35
CA PRO A 144 -2.37 -3.58 4.80
C PRO A 144 -2.16 -2.16 5.33
N PRO A 145 -2.83 -1.77 6.43
CA PRO A 145 -2.66 -0.44 7.00
C PRO A 145 -1.17 -0.21 7.12
N GLN A 146 -0.63 0.73 6.33
CA GLN A 146 0.80 0.93 6.31
C GLN A 146 1.18 1.28 7.73
N GLN A 147 1.87 0.37 8.42
CA GLN A 147 2.58 0.77 9.61
C GLN A 147 3.50 1.89 9.12
N PRO A 148 3.33 3.12 9.60
CA PRO A 148 4.03 4.26 9.03
C PRO A 148 5.52 3.94 9.05
N CYS A 149 6.10 3.80 7.87
CA CYS A 149 7.53 3.69 7.70
C CYS A 149 8.06 5.11 7.59
N GLU A 150 9.28 5.33 8.05
CA GLU A 150 9.95 6.62 7.90
C GLU A 150 11.23 6.42 7.09
N GLN A 151 11.75 7.54 6.58
CA GLN A 151 13.14 7.56 6.15
C GLN A 151 14.04 7.25 7.35
N CYS A 152 15.17 6.59 7.08
CA CYS A 152 16.11 6.20 8.12
C CYS A 152 16.49 7.41 8.99
N ASP A 153 16.16 7.37 10.29
CA ASP A 153 16.61 8.37 11.26
C ASP A 153 17.23 7.73 12.51
N GLY A 154 18.27 8.37 13.02
CA GLY A 154 18.96 7.93 14.23
C GLY A 154 19.88 6.73 14.04
N GLY A 155 19.97 6.14 12.85
CA GLY A 155 20.79 4.95 12.54
C GLY A 155 19.97 3.67 12.55
N VAL A 156 20.32 2.72 11.67
CA VAL A 156 19.65 1.42 11.55
C VAL A 156 19.86 0.60 12.81
N THR A 157 18.80 -0.05 13.30
CA THR A 157 18.80 -0.92 14.48
C THR A 157 18.68 -2.40 14.13
N SER A 158 17.94 -2.74 13.08
CA SER A 158 17.83 -4.12 12.57
C SER A 158 17.63 -4.13 11.05
N LEU A 159 18.05 -5.21 10.41
CA LEU A 159 17.79 -5.47 8.99
C LEU A 159 17.39 -6.94 8.81
N THR A 160 16.44 -7.16 7.92
CA THR A 160 16.13 -8.46 7.33
C THR A 160 16.57 -8.40 5.86
N LEU A 161 17.49 -9.30 5.49
CA LEU A 161 18.04 -9.38 4.15
C LEU A 161 17.61 -10.66 3.46
N LYS A 162 17.23 -10.56 2.19
CA LYS A 162 17.13 -11.71 1.27
C LYS A 162 18.47 -11.94 0.59
N TYR A 163 18.92 -13.19 0.58
CA TYR A 163 20.09 -13.61 -0.18
C TYR A 163 19.67 -14.08 -1.57
N ASN A 164 20.09 -13.36 -2.61
CA ASN A 164 19.73 -13.60 -4.01
C ASN A 164 20.65 -14.61 -4.73
N GLY A 165 21.56 -15.27 -4.01
CA GLY A 165 22.36 -16.36 -4.56
C GLY A 165 21.52 -17.59 -4.91
N SER A 166 22.00 -18.42 -5.86
CA SER A 166 21.25 -19.58 -6.35
C SER A 166 21.47 -20.87 -5.53
N VAL A 167 22.45 -20.90 -4.63
CA VAL A 167 22.81 -22.07 -3.81
C VAL A 167 23.01 -21.65 -2.36
N PRO A 168 22.80 -22.56 -1.38
CA PRO A 168 23.09 -22.26 0.02
C PRO A 168 24.55 -21.86 0.24
N ALA A 169 24.78 -20.80 1.01
CA ALA A 169 26.12 -20.30 1.31
C ALA A 169 26.24 -19.87 2.79
N LEU A 170 27.47 -19.83 3.32
CA LEU A 170 27.74 -19.28 4.64
C LEU A 170 27.77 -17.75 4.57
N ILE A 171 26.82 -17.11 5.24
CA ILE A 171 26.74 -15.65 5.32
C ILE A 171 27.29 -15.18 6.65
N GLU A 172 28.18 -14.19 6.59
CA GLU A 172 28.71 -13.52 7.77
C GLU A 172 28.51 -12.01 7.66
N VAL A 173 27.93 -11.39 8.69
CA VAL A 173 27.72 -9.94 8.76
C VAL A 173 28.54 -9.37 9.90
N HIS A 174 29.41 -8.41 9.58
CA HIS A 174 30.31 -7.78 10.53
C HIS A 174 30.17 -6.26 10.49
N GLU A 175 30.05 -5.61 11.66
CA GLU A 175 30.18 -4.15 11.77
C GLU A 175 31.62 -3.70 11.54
N LYS A 176 31.78 -2.53 10.95
CA LYS A 176 33.10 -1.90 10.82
C LYS A 176 33.75 -1.66 12.20
N GLY A 177 34.81 -2.42 12.49
CA GLY A 177 35.64 -2.24 13.67
C GLY A 177 36.51 -0.96 13.62
N LYS A 178 36.97 -0.52 14.80
CA LYS A 178 38.05 0.47 14.88
C LYS A 178 39.34 -0.13 14.31
N LYS A 179 40.23 0.73 13.79
CA LYS A 179 41.50 0.33 13.15
C LYS A 179 42.27 -0.67 14.04
N GLY A 180 42.41 -1.91 13.56
CA GLY A 180 43.10 -3.01 14.28
C GLY A 180 42.20 -3.98 15.06
N ASN A 181 40.87 -3.82 15.04
CA ASN A 181 39.91 -4.75 15.66
C ASN A 181 38.99 -5.36 14.58
N PRO A 182 38.71 -6.68 14.57
CA PRO A 182 37.98 -7.36 13.50
C PRO A 182 36.52 -6.92 13.24
N GLY A 183 35.97 -5.95 14.00
CA GLY A 183 34.55 -5.62 13.93
C GLY A 183 33.71 -6.52 14.81
N THR A 184 32.46 -6.16 15.02
CA THR A 184 31.49 -6.96 15.79
C THR A 184 30.71 -7.84 14.82
N THR A 185 30.65 -9.15 15.03
CA THR A 185 29.81 -10.04 14.22
C THR A 185 28.35 -9.87 14.64
N LEU A 186 27.49 -9.51 13.69
CA LEU A 186 26.04 -9.39 13.88
C LEU A 186 25.31 -10.67 13.51
N PHE A 187 25.82 -11.40 12.51
CA PHE A 187 25.22 -12.63 12.02
C PHE A 187 26.28 -13.59 11.49
N ILE A 188 26.07 -14.88 11.72
CA ILE A 188 26.77 -15.97 11.03
C ILE A 188 25.82 -17.16 10.86
N GLY A 189 25.63 -17.62 9.63
CA GLY A 189 24.72 -18.73 9.36
C GLY A 189 24.70 -19.16 7.90
N THR A 190 24.31 -20.41 7.65
CA THR A 190 24.08 -20.89 6.28
C THR A 190 22.69 -20.45 5.83
N VAL A 191 22.61 -19.68 4.74
CA VAL A 191 21.35 -19.18 4.18
C VAL A 191 21.12 -19.86 2.82
N ALA A 192 19.92 -20.41 2.61
CA ALA A 192 19.54 -20.99 1.33
C ALA A 192 19.46 -19.92 0.23
N GLY A 193 19.68 -20.31 -1.02
CA GLY A 193 19.48 -19.39 -2.14
C GLY A 193 18.03 -18.91 -2.22
N GLY A 194 17.82 -17.59 -2.25
CA GLY A 194 16.51 -16.95 -2.14
C GLY A 194 15.94 -16.85 -0.73
N GLY A 195 16.62 -17.41 0.28
CA GLY A 195 16.23 -17.33 1.68
C GLY A 195 16.57 -15.99 2.33
N ASP A 196 15.97 -15.73 3.48
CA ASP A 196 16.11 -14.50 4.25
C ASP A 196 16.76 -14.76 5.62
N PHE A 197 17.31 -13.70 6.21
CA PHE A 197 17.88 -13.74 7.55
C PHE A 197 17.86 -12.33 8.16
N GLN A 198 17.67 -12.28 9.48
CA GLN A 198 17.59 -11.05 10.27
C GLN A 198 18.77 -10.94 11.24
N PHE A 199 19.20 -9.71 11.49
CA PHE A 199 20.17 -9.40 12.53
C PHE A 199 19.98 -7.99 13.09
N ASP A 200 20.38 -7.82 14.35
CA ASP A 200 20.27 -6.58 15.10
C ASP A 200 21.64 -5.90 15.27
N GLY A 201 21.64 -4.60 15.51
CA GLY A 201 22.81 -3.82 15.84
C GLY A 201 23.40 -4.18 17.21
N ALA A 202 24.73 -4.13 17.32
CA ALA A 202 25.44 -4.59 18.52
C ALA A 202 25.85 -3.46 19.48
N LYS A 203 25.53 -2.19 19.16
CA LYS A 203 25.80 -1.08 20.07
C LYS A 203 24.87 -1.09 21.29
N LYS A 204 25.27 -0.38 22.35
CA LYS A 204 24.48 -0.28 23.60
C LYS A 204 23.11 0.35 23.41
N ASP A 205 22.95 1.18 22.40
CA ASP A 205 21.69 1.82 22.00
C ASP A 205 20.92 1.00 20.95
N GLY A 206 21.34 -0.25 20.68
CA GLY A 206 20.72 -1.15 19.71
C GLY A 206 21.04 -0.82 18.25
N LYS A 207 21.81 0.24 17.98
CA LYS A 207 22.16 0.64 16.61
C LYS A 207 23.24 -0.25 16.02
N MET A 208 23.21 -0.35 14.70
CA MET A 208 24.34 -0.83 13.92
C MET A 208 25.48 0.21 13.91
N GLY A 209 26.68 -0.24 13.58
CA GLY A 209 27.81 0.57 13.13
C GLY A 209 27.43 1.55 12.01
N SER A 210 28.37 2.41 11.60
CA SER A 210 28.10 3.29 10.44
C SER A 210 28.01 2.52 9.12
N GLU A 211 28.61 1.34 9.09
CA GLU A 211 28.72 0.47 7.93
C GLU A 211 28.83 -0.98 8.42
N ILE A 212 28.16 -1.88 7.72
CA ILE A 212 28.33 -3.33 7.85
C ILE A 212 29.02 -3.89 6.60
N SER A 213 29.76 -4.98 6.79
CA SER A 213 30.40 -5.76 5.72
C SER A 213 29.79 -7.16 5.71
N ILE A 214 29.34 -7.59 4.54
CA ILE A 214 28.71 -8.89 4.36
C ILE A 214 29.65 -9.78 3.54
N PHE A 215 29.90 -10.98 4.04
CA PHE A 215 30.75 -11.98 3.41
C PHE A 215 29.91 -13.18 3.01
N VAL A 216 30.23 -13.75 1.86
CA VAL A 216 29.68 -15.02 1.36
C VAL A 216 30.84 -15.99 1.29
N ASP A 217 30.76 -17.11 2.01
CA ASP A 217 31.82 -18.11 2.14
C ASP A 217 33.19 -17.48 2.48
N SER A 218 33.16 -16.56 3.46
CA SER A 218 34.31 -15.79 3.96
C SER A 218 34.98 -14.85 2.94
N VAL A 219 34.37 -14.63 1.78
CA VAL A 219 34.78 -13.61 0.80
C VAL A 219 33.89 -12.38 0.94
N LEU A 220 34.49 -11.19 1.02
CA LEU A 220 33.74 -9.94 1.11
C LEU A 220 32.87 -9.79 -0.14
N ASN A 221 31.56 -9.76 0.04
CA ASN A 221 30.60 -9.59 -1.03
C ASN A 221 30.21 -8.12 -1.19
N THR A 222 29.74 -7.49 -0.11
CA THR A 222 29.30 -6.09 -0.16
C THR A 222 29.49 -5.36 1.18
N ARG A 223 29.26 -4.04 1.13
CA ARG A 223 29.13 -3.17 2.30
C ARG A 223 27.82 -2.41 2.22
N ILE A 224 27.16 -2.23 3.36
CA ILE A 224 25.93 -1.44 3.45
C ILE A 224 26.15 -0.33 4.48
N HIS A 225 25.80 0.89 4.09
CA HIS A 225 25.90 2.05 4.96
C HIS A 225 24.65 2.14 5.86
N THR A 226 24.84 2.08 7.18
CA THR A 226 23.76 1.87 8.16
C THR A 226 23.60 3.07 9.12
N SER A 227 24.32 4.17 8.87
CA SER A 227 24.28 5.35 9.74
C SER A 227 23.14 6.34 9.43
N CYS A 228 22.27 6.04 8.46
CA CYS A 228 21.28 6.95 7.88
C CYS A 228 21.84 8.23 7.20
N SER A 229 23.16 8.41 7.08
CA SER A 229 23.72 9.58 6.34
C SER A 229 23.65 9.43 4.82
N GLN A 230 23.13 8.31 4.35
CA GLN A 230 22.84 8.00 2.95
C GLN A 230 21.50 7.24 2.92
N PRO A 231 20.70 7.39 1.85
CA PRO A 231 19.44 6.66 1.72
C PRO A 231 19.65 5.15 1.88
N ILE A 232 18.81 4.54 2.71
CA ILE A 232 18.73 3.10 2.96
C ILE A 232 17.27 2.75 3.21
N GLY A 233 16.82 1.62 2.66
CA GLY A 233 15.41 1.27 2.66
C GLY A 233 15.14 -0.11 2.09
N VAL A 234 13.89 -0.54 2.20
CA VAL A 234 13.40 -1.82 1.63
C VAL A 234 13.55 -1.81 0.10
N GLY A 235 13.82 -2.96 -0.51
CA GLY A 235 14.16 -3.07 -1.94
C GLY A 235 15.56 -2.61 -2.30
N GLN A 236 16.38 -2.16 -1.34
CA GLN A 236 17.79 -1.87 -1.61
C GLN A 236 18.56 -3.13 -1.94
N ILE A 237 19.14 -3.17 -3.14
CA ILE A 237 20.06 -4.23 -3.55
C ILE A 237 21.51 -3.78 -3.33
N SER A 238 22.29 -4.64 -2.68
CA SER A 238 23.73 -4.45 -2.47
C SER A 238 24.44 -5.79 -2.60
N GLY A 239 25.30 -5.93 -3.61
CA GLY A 239 25.88 -7.22 -3.96
C GLY A 239 24.80 -8.26 -4.24
N ASP A 240 24.88 -9.41 -3.58
CA ASP A 240 23.90 -10.51 -3.72
C ASP A 240 22.75 -10.42 -2.70
N PHE A 241 22.52 -9.25 -2.08
CA PHE A 241 21.53 -9.10 -1.01
C PHE A 241 20.53 -7.99 -1.30
N GLU A 242 19.30 -8.20 -0.85
CA GLU A 242 18.21 -7.22 -0.89
C GLU A 242 17.69 -6.96 0.53
N ILE A 243 17.51 -5.70 0.91
CA ILE A 243 16.84 -5.35 2.16
C ILE A 243 15.35 -5.58 1.98
N ILE A 244 14.76 -6.53 2.71
CA ILE A 244 13.32 -6.80 2.66
C ILE A 244 12.55 -6.25 3.86
N GLU A 245 13.26 -5.93 4.95
CA GLU A 245 12.74 -5.20 6.10
C GLU A 245 13.89 -4.51 6.84
N GLY A 246 13.61 -3.45 7.57
CA GLY A 246 14.59 -2.86 8.47
C GLY A 246 13.99 -1.83 9.40
N TYR A 247 14.68 -1.54 10.49
CA TYR A 247 14.26 -0.54 11.47
C TYR A 247 15.39 0.46 11.73
N SER A 248 15.01 1.70 12.04
CA SER A 248 15.90 2.75 12.50
C SER A 248 15.52 3.20 13.91
N LEU A 249 16.48 3.74 14.66
CA LEU A 249 16.25 4.05 16.08
C LEU A 249 15.08 5.03 16.27
N ASN A 250 15.02 6.07 15.44
CA ASN A 250 14.07 7.15 15.59
C ASN A 250 12.92 7.06 14.57
N GLY A 251 13.17 6.51 13.37
CA GLY A 251 12.17 6.40 12.31
C GLY A 251 11.33 5.12 12.34
N GLY A 252 11.62 4.16 13.22
CA GLY A 252 10.90 2.88 13.20
C GLY A 252 11.17 2.13 11.89
N LEU A 253 10.13 1.60 11.25
CA LEU A 253 10.25 0.78 10.03
C LEU A 253 10.84 1.60 8.86
N LEU A 254 11.78 1.02 8.10
CA LEU A 254 12.38 1.66 6.93
C LEU A 254 11.46 1.59 5.72
N CYS A 255 11.26 2.73 5.04
CA CYS A 255 10.53 2.75 3.77
C CYS A 255 11.30 2.12 2.60
N PRO A 256 10.63 1.76 1.49
CA PRO A 256 11.31 1.35 0.27
C PRO A 256 12.29 2.40 -0.28
N LEU A 257 13.38 1.95 -0.91
CA LEU A 257 14.32 2.85 -1.58
C LEU A 257 13.68 3.44 -2.83
N GLY A 258 13.70 4.77 -2.94
CA GLY A 258 13.15 5.47 -4.09
C GLY A 258 11.63 5.56 -4.11
N SER A 259 10.92 4.94 -3.16
CA SER A 259 9.61 5.47 -2.79
C SER A 259 9.85 6.87 -2.26
N VAL A 260 9.20 7.87 -2.85
CA VAL A 260 8.80 9.03 -2.07
C VAL A 260 8.09 8.38 -0.87
N PRO A 261 8.57 8.57 0.38
CA PRO A 261 7.81 8.06 1.52
C PRO A 261 6.36 8.48 1.29
N PRO A 262 5.34 7.62 1.57
CA PRO A 262 3.95 8.08 1.51
C PRO A 262 3.97 9.46 2.14
N GLU A 263 3.60 10.49 1.36
CA GLU A 263 3.81 11.88 1.75
C GLU A 263 3.43 11.94 3.22
N PRO A 264 4.40 12.20 4.12
CA PRO A 264 4.20 11.94 5.55
C PRO A 264 2.89 12.62 5.85
N PRO A 265 1.87 11.91 6.41
CA PRO A 265 0.54 12.48 6.55
C PRO A 265 0.77 13.82 7.22
N ALA A 266 0.45 14.89 6.49
CA ALA A 266 1.23 16.11 6.53
C ALA A 266 1.68 16.43 7.97
N GLY A 267 2.99 16.56 8.12
CA GLY A 267 3.59 17.16 9.29
C GLY A 267 4.38 16.23 10.21
N ASP A 268 5.69 16.19 9.98
CA ASP A 268 6.60 16.35 11.11
C ASP A 268 6.99 17.83 11.19
N CYS A 269 6.98 18.36 12.41
CA CYS A 269 7.16 19.78 12.76
C CYS A 269 8.61 20.26 12.61
N ASP A 270 9.44 19.58 11.81
CA ASP A 270 10.88 19.78 11.75
C ASP A 270 11.31 21.11 11.09
N ASN A 271 10.41 21.79 10.36
CA ASN A 271 10.75 23.04 9.65
C ASN A 271 9.86 24.28 9.93
N GLY A 272 8.84 24.21 10.79
CA GLY A 272 8.09 25.42 11.16
C GLY A 272 6.69 25.20 11.72
N LYS A 273 6.00 26.28 12.09
CA LYS A 273 4.64 26.17 12.68
C LYS A 273 3.64 25.73 11.61
N PRO A 274 2.57 25.00 11.95
CA PRO A 274 1.60 24.56 10.95
C PRO A 274 0.99 25.74 10.20
N GLN A 275 0.91 25.66 8.87
CA GLN A 275 0.12 26.54 8.02
C GLN A 275 -1.38 26.25 8.14
N GLY A 276 -1.72 24.97 8.24
CA GLY A 276 -3.10 24.54 8.47
C GLY A 276 -3.19 23.15 9.07
N LEU A 277 -4.37 22.80 9.57
CA LEU A 277 -4.66 21.52 10.20
C LEU A 277 -5.93 20.94 9.58
N THR A 278 -5.90 19.68 9.17
CA THR A 278 -7.11 18.90 8.86
C THR A 278 -7.52 18.16 10.12
N MET A 279 -8.70 18.48 10.65
CA MET A 279 -9.27 17.88 11.86
C MET A 279 -10.50 17.07 11.48
N GLN A 280 -10.73 15.91 12.10
CA GLN A 280 -11.98 15.17 12.03
C GLN A 280 -12.79 15.38 13.31
N TYR A 281 -14.09 15.65 13.17
CA TYR A 281 -15.01 15.68 14.31
C TYR A 281 -15.55 14.26 14.62
N THR A 282 -15.29 13.76 15.82
CA THR A 282 -15.66 12.40 16.27
C THR A 282 -16.86 12.35 17.20
N GLY A 283 -17.31 13.50 17.72
CA GLY A 283 -18.43 13.57 18.67
C GLY A 283 -18.13 13.06 20.09
N GLU A 284 -16.88 12.67 20.38
CA GLU A 284 -16.44 12.18 21.68
C GLU A 284 -16.33 13.28 22.76
N ASP A 285 -16.28 12.91 24.02
CA ASP A 285 -16.04 13.87 25.11
C ASP A 285 -14.54 14.08 25.40
N CYS A 286 -14.23 14.96 26.35
CA CYS A 286 -12.83 15.24 26.71
C CYS A 286 -12.07 14.06 27.34
N SER A 287 -12.75 13.01 27.80
CA SER A 287 -12.12 11.79 28.33
C SER A 287 -11.45 10.95 27.23
N ALA A 288 -11.85 11.15 25.97
CA ALA A 288 -11.24 10.51 24.82
C ALA A 288 -9.93 11.17 24.36
N SER A 289 -9.46 12.22 25.04
CA SER A 289 -8.22 12.91 24.66
C SER A 289 -6.99 12.00 24.81
N SER A 290 -6.23 11.85 23.74
CA SER A 290 -5.00 11.05 23.67
C SER A 290 -3.98 11.77 22.79
N HIS A 291 -2.98 12.40 23.41
CA HIS A 291 -1.94 13.17 22.72
C HIS A 291 -0.66 13.23 23.57
N SER A 292 0.46 13.61 22.95
CA SER A 292 1.76 13.75 23.63
C SER A 292 2.08 15.18 24.12
N GLN A 293 1.20 16.16 23.85
CA GLN A 293 1.42 17.55 24.28
C GLN A 293 1.46 17.73 25.80
N ASP A 294 2.28 18.68 26.27
CA ASP A 294 2.27 19.21 27.64
C ASP A 294 0.81 19.46 28.13
N PRO A 295 0.35 18.75 29.18
CA PRO A 295 -1.01 18.86 29.70
C PRO A 295 -1.38 20.27 30.19
N THR A 296 -0.40 21.14 30.46
CA THR A 296 -0.65 22.55 30.85
C THR A 296 -1.02 23.44 29.67
N LYS A 297 -0.72 22.99 28.45
CA LYS A 297 -0.99 23.71 27.19
C LYS A 297 -2.29 23.26 26.55
N VAL A 298 -2.72 22.04 26.84
CA VAL A 298 -4.01 21.52 26.38
C VAL A 298 -5.10 21.81 27.39
N VAL A 299 -6.25 22.29 26.91
CA VAL A 299 -7.46 22.43 27.71
C VAL A 299 -8.61 21.85 26.91
N CYS A 300 -9.29 20.86 27.46
CA CYS A 300 -10.56 20.37 26.93
C CYS A 300 -11.63 20.53 28.01
N GLY A 301 -12.80 21.03 27.62
CA GLY A 301 -13.97 21.05 28.49
C GLY A 301 -15.26 20.95 27.69
N GLY A 302 -16.21 20.17 28.20
CA GLY A 302 -17.51 19.96 27.56
C GLY A 302 -17.60 18.64 26.78
N ASP A 303 -18.79 18.38 26.25
CA ASP A 303 -19.18 17.12 25.63
C ASP A 303 -20.23 17.42 24.54
N PRO A 304 -19.95 17.11 23.26
CA PRO A 304 -20.92 17.27 22.18
C PRO A 304 -21.95 16.14 22.09
N ALA A 305 -21.84 15.09 22.93
CA ALA A 305 -22.79 13.99 23.06
C ALA A 305 -23.13 13.32 21.72
N LEU A 306 -22.10 13.10 20.88
CA LEU A 306 -22.24 12.49 19.55
C LEU A 306 -23.24 13.23 18.64
N ALA A 307 -23.37 14.55 18.78
CA ALA A 307 -24.25 15.35 17.93
C ALA A 307 -23.90 15.15 16.44
N ALA A 308 -24.92 14.79 15.63
CA ALA A 308 -24.74 14.45 14.21
C ALA A 308 -24.17 15.60 13.36
N THR A 309 -24.49 16.84 13.72
CA THR A 309 -23.93 18.05 13.11
C THR A 309 -23.69 19.09 14.19
N VAL A 310 -22.53 19.72 14.15
CA VAL A 310 -22.12 20.81 15.05
C VAL A 310 -21.71 22.04 14.25
N TYR A 311 -21.66 23.19 14.90
CA TYR A 311 -21.07 24.39 14.34
C TYR A 311 -19.72 24.65 15.00
N ILE A 312 -18.65 24.72 14.22
CA ILE A 312 -17.28 24.81 14.73
C ILE A 312 -16.66 26.16 14.37
N ILE A 313 -15.93 26.75 15.33
CA ILE A 313 -15.10 27.94 15.13
C ILE A 313 -13.68 27.65 15.63
N ALA A 314 -12.67 27.78 14.76
CA ALA A 314 -11.26 27.71 15.13
C ALA A 314 -10.62 29.11 15.10
N ALA A 315 -9.90 29.48 16.15
CA ALA A 315 -9.38 30.84 16.32
C ALA A 315 -8.10 30.95 17.17
N ASP A 316 -7.47 32.13 17.13
CA ASP A 316 -6.26 32.47 17.89
C ASP A 316 -6.52 32.88 19.36
N LYS A 317 -7.79 32.93 19.79
CA LYS A 317 -8.19 33.36 21.15
C LYS A 317 -8.61 32.20 22.02
N LYS A 318 -8.23 32.28 23.30
CA LYS A 318 -8.42 31.20 24.28
C LYS A 318 -9.85 31.06 24.79
N ASN A 319 -10.65 32.14 24.74
CA ASN A 319 -11.98 32.16 25.34
C ASN A 319 -13.04 32.43 24.28
N VAL A 320 -14.18 31.76 24.41
CA VAL A 320 -15.35 31.94 23.53
C VAL A 320 -15.85 33.39 23.52
N ALA A 321 -15.74 34.10 24.66
CA ALA A 321 -16.15 35.50 24.79
C ALA A 321 -15.34 36.46 23.91
N ASP A 322 -14.13 36.05 23.49
CA ASP A 322 -13.25 36.87 22.67
C ASP A 322 -13.53 36.71 21.16
N LEU A 323 -14.40 35.79 20.74
CA LEU A 323 -14.69 35.55 19.32
C LEU A 323 -15.30 36.77 18.61
N GLY A 324 -16.03 37.63 19.34
CA GLY A 324 -16.57 38.88 18.80
C GLY A 324 -15.57 40.04 18.72
N ASN A 325 -14.32 39.86 19.16
CA ASN A 325 -13.30 40.90 19.15
C ASN A 325 -12.72 41.08 17.74
N ALA A 326 -12.63 42.33 17.26
CA ALA A 326 -12.08 42.65 15.94
C ALA A 326 -10.60 42.24 15.72
N LYS A 327 -9.87 41.93 16.80
CA LYS A 327 -8.49 41.41 16.75
C LYS A 327 -8.41 39.89 16.79
N THR A 328 -9.55 39.20 16.85
CA THR A 328 -9.60 37.75 16.76
C THR A 328 -9.36 37.35 15.31
N ARG A 329 -8.59 36.28 15.15
CA ARG A 329 -8.32 35.65 13.85
C ARG A 329 -9.08 34.35 13.81
N ILE A 330 -9.97 34.20 12.83
CA ILE A 330 -10.80 33.02 12.65
C ILE A 330 -10.22 32.24 11.47
N TRP A 331 -9.74 31.04 11.75
CA TRP A 331 -9.11 30.17 10.75
C TRP A 331 -10.07 29.13 10.18
N PHE A 332 -11.19 28.91 10.86
CA PHE A 332 -12.30 28.10 10.36
C PHE A 332 -13.62 28.55 11.01
N VAL A 333 -14.69 28.54 10.22
CA VAL A 333 -16.06 28.68 10.71
C VAL A 333 -17.02 27.93 9.79
N GLY A 334 -17.81 27.02 10.35
CA GLY A 334 -18.77 26.27 9.54
C GLY A 334 -19.48 25.16 10.30
N ALA A 335 -20.52 24.60 9.67
CA ALA A 335 -21.15 23.37 10.13
C ALA A 335 -20.31 22.16 9.71
N VAL A 336 -20.18 21.18 10.60
CA VAL A 336 -19.39 19.94 10.40
C VAL A 336 -20.21 18.76 10.92
N ASN A 337 -20.33 17.71 10.11
CA ASN A 337 -21.03 16.49 10.48
C ASN A 337 -20.14 15.52 11.24
N LEU A 338 -20.75 14.58 11.97
CA LEU A 338 -20.06 13.50 12.63
C LEU A 338 -19.20 12.72 11.63
N ASN A 339 -17.93 12.48 11.98
CA ASN A 339 -16.88 11.88 11.17
C ASN A 339 -16.42 12.70 9.94
N GLU A 340 -16.94 13.91 9.74
CA GLU A 340 -16.48 14.81 8.69
C GLU A 340 -15.18 15.50 9.08
N THR A 341 -14.32 15.72 8.09
CA THR A 341 -13.08 16.49 8.23
C THR A 341 -13.30 17.95 7.87
N PHE A 342 -12.62 18.85 8.57
CA PHE A 342 -12.58 20.28 8.29
C PHE A 342 -11.15 20.83 8.36
N TYR A 343 -10.91 21.92 7.64
CA TYR A 343 -9.57 22.49 7.49
C TYR A 343 -9.46 23.84 8.23
N ILE A 344 -8.52 23.91 9.17
CA ILE A 344 -8.15 25.13 9.89
C ILE A 344 -7.00 25.79 9.11
N ASP A 345 -7.24 26.96 8.52
CA ASP A 345 -6.30 27.59 7.59
C ASP A 345 -5.79 28.95 8.10
N ALA A 346 -4.48 29.09 8.25
CA ALA A 346 -3.88 30.39 8.56
C ALA A 346 -4.06 31.42 7.43
N ALA A 347 -4.09 30.98 6.18
CA ALA A 347 -4.21 31.83 5.00
C ALA A 347 -5.60 32.50 4.91
N ALA A 348 -6.63 31.93 5.56
CA ALA A 348 -7.95 32.55 5.71
C ALA A 348 -7.87 33.96 6.34
N GLU A 349 -6.81 34.24 7.09
CA GLU A 349 -6.54 35.52 7.76
C GLU A 349 -5.29 36.23 7.20
N GLY A 350 -4.83 35.80 6.01
CA GLY A 350 -3.64 36.35 5.34
C GLY A 350 -2.34 36.07 6.09
N LEU A 351 -2.29 35.01 6.90
CA LEU A 351 -1.10 34.58 7.62
C LEU A 351 -0.41 33.44 6.88
N SER A 352 0.91 33.42 6.91
CA SER A 352 1.69 32.29 6.37
C SER A 352 1.71 31.08 7.31
N ARG A 353 1.14 31.19 8.52
CA ARG A 353 1.15 30.15 9.55
C ARG A 353 0.19 30.42 10.72
N LEU A 354 -0.20 29.37 11.42
CA LEU A 354 -0.96 29.44 12.67
C LEU A 354 -0.14 30.10 13.79
N ARG A 355 -0.84 30.64 14.79
CA ARG A 355 -0.19 31.15 16.00
C ARG A 355 0.28 29.98 16.86
N SER A 356 0.96 30.27 17.98
CA SER A 356 1.48 29.21 18.85
C SER A 356 0.39 28.42 19.58
N GLU A 357 -0.83 28.95 19.66
CA GLU A 357 -1.97 28.30 20.29
C GLU A 357 -3.16 28.41 19.36
N THR A 358 -3.93 27.32 19.30
CA THR A 358 -5.18 27.23 18.55
C THR A 358 -6.28 26.79 19.51
N ALA A 359 -7.42 27.46 19.43
CA ALA A 359 -8.62 27.10 20.15
C ALA A 359 -9.73 26.75 19.15
N VAL A 360 -10.42 25.66 19.41
CA VAL A 360 -11.57 25.18 18.65
C VAL A 360 -12.77 25.17 19.59
N PHE A 361 -13.84 25.85 19.18
CA PHE A 361 -15.09 25.94 19.90
C PHE A 361 -16.16 25.21 19.10
N ILE A 362 -16.84 24.28 19.75
CA ILE A 362 -17.85 23.40 19.16
C ILE A 362 -19.18 23.77 19.77
N PHE A 363 -20.11 24.19 18.93
CA PHE A 363 -21.45 24.60 19.31
C PHE A 363 -22.50 23.62 18.79
N ASP A 364 -23.64 23.58 19.46
CA ASP A 364 -24.80 22.92 18.87
C ASP A 364 -25.20 23.64 17.57
N ASN A 365 -25.73 22.88 16.60
CA ASN A 365 -26.23 23.45 15.35
C ASN A 365 -27.67 24.00 15.54
N SER A 366 -27.89 24.74 16.63
CA SER A 366 -29.19 25.31 16.99
C SER A 366 -29.22 26.83 16.77
N ILE A 367 -30.40 27.43 16.81
CA ILE A 367 -30.58 28.90 16.65
C ILE A 367 -29.75 29.69 17.68
N ASN A 368 -29.45 29.10 18.84
CA ASN A 368 -28.74 29.77 19.93
C ASN A 368 -27.23 29.48 19.97
N ASN A 369 -26.73 28.53 19.16
CA ASN A 369 -25.33 28.08 19.14
C ASN A 369 -24.77 27.92 20.57
N ASN A 370 -25.34 27.02 21.36
CA ASN A 370 -24.83 26.75 22.71
C ASN A 370 -23.47 26.07 22.60
N LEU A 371 -22.48 26.53 23.39
CA LEU A 371 -21.16 25.91 23.42
C LEU A 371 -21.25 24.50 24.04
N LEU A 372 -20.92 23.49 23.26
CA LEU A 372 -20.88 22.09 23.66
C LEU A 372 -19.52 21.69 24.20
N GLN A 373 -18.44 22.06 23.48
CA GLN A 373 -17.08 21.72 23.85
C GLN A 373 -16.10 22.84 23.45
N SER A 374 -15.10 23.08 24.28
CA SER A 374 -13.95 23.93 23.95
C SER A 374 -12.68 23.11 24.04
N VAL A 375 -11.87 23.17 22.99
CA VAL A 375 -10.61 22.47 22.88
C VAL A 375 -9.52 23.50 22.60
N ARG A 376 -8.42 23.47 23.35
CA ARG A 376 -7.26 24.32 23.14
C ARG A 376 -6.03 23.45 23.13
N PHE A 377 -5.15 23.66 22.17
CA PHE A 377 -3.89 22.93 22.07
C PHE A 377 -2.80 23.84 21.50
N HIS A 378 -1.55 23.40 21.69
CA HIS A 378 -0.39 24.12 21.21
C HIS A 378 -0.17 23.80 19.73
N THR A 379 0.13 24.83 18.93
CA THR A 379 0.37 24.75 17.47
C THR A 379 1.78 25.23 17.16
N SER A 380 2.75 24.70 17.91
CA SER A 380 4.16 25.05 17.78
C SER A 380 5.05 23.90 18.20
N CYS A 381 6.11 23.67 17.43
CA CYS A 381 7.08 22.56 17.47
C CYS A 381 7.84 22.39 18.79
N SER A 382 7.70 23.30 19.76
CA SER A 382 8.23 23.11 21.12
C SER A 382 7.54 21.96 21.88
N GLN A 383 6.39 21.49 21.38
CA GLN A 383 5.69 20.28 21.76
C GLN A 383 5.06 19.72 20.47
N PRO A 384 5.40 18.50 20.03
CA PRO A 384 4.95 17.99 18.74
C PRO A 384 3.42 17.81 18.70
N LEU A 385 2.83 18.16 17.55
CA LEU A 385 1.51 17.72 17.12
C LEU A 385 1.73 16.50 16.23
N ASN A 386 1.05 15.40 16.52
CA ASN A 386 1.17 14.19 15.72
C ASN A 386 -0.17 13.90 15.06
N VAL A 387 -0.14 13.47 13.81
CA VAL A 387 -1.33 12.89 13.18
C VAL A 387 -1.84 11.74 14.05
N GLY A 388 -3.16 11.74 14.30
CA GLY A 388 -3.82 10.84 15.25
C GLY A 388 -3.98 11.41 16.67
N ASP A 389 -3.35 12.53 17.02
CA ASP A 389 -3.57 13.18 18.31
C ASP A 389 -5.08 13.52 18.45
N GLN A 390 -5.68 13.00 19.53
CA GLN A 390 -7.07 13.22 19.86
C GLN A 390 -7.21 14.26 20.96
N PHE A 391 -8.00 15.30 20.71
CA PHE A 391 -8.32 16.38 21.63
C PHE A 391 -9.84 16.44 21.81
N GLY A 392 -10.36 15.68 22.77
CA GLY A 392 -11.79 15.50 22.97
C GLY A 392 -12.48 14.93 21.72
N SER A 393 -13.44 15.68 21.16
CA SER A 393 -14.16 15.30 19.94
C SER A 393 -13.41 15.55 18.63
N LEU A 394 -12.11 15.88 18.69
CA LEU A 394 -11.34 16.24 17.50
C LEU A 394 -10.13 15.33 17.36
N ILE A 395 -9.94 14.76 16.18
CA ILE A 395 -8.71 14.01 15.83
C ILE A 395 -7.97 14.78 14.75
N LEU A 396 -6.67 15.03 14.97
CA LEU A 396 -5.79 15.57 13.93
C LEU A 396 -5.56 14.51 12.86
N LYS A 397 -5.95 14.78 11.62
CA LYS A 397 -5.77 13.86 10.49
C LYS A 397 -4.53 14.18 9.66
N GLU A 398 -4.17 15.44 9.61
CA GLU A 398 -3.11 15.97 8.75
C GLU A 398 -2.79 17.40 9.19
N PHE A 399 -1.56 17.88 9.01
CA PHE A 399 -1.24 19.30 9.10
C PHE A 399 -0.17 19.75 8.11
N VAL A 400 -0.39 20.89 7.45
CA VAL A 400 0.57 21.43 6.49
C VAL A 400 1.69 22.16 7.26
N PRO A 401 2.97 21.76 7.17
CA PRO A 401 4.08 22.49 7.80
C PRO A 401 4.39 23.82 7.09
N GLU A 402 5.12 24.73 7.75
CA GLU A 402 5.57 26.04 7.19
C GLU A 402 6.45 25.90 5.95
#